data_AF-A0A3D4IK42-F1
#
_entry.id   AF-A0A3D4IK42-F1
#
_cell.length_a   1.000
_cell.length_b   1.000
_cell.length_c   1.000
_cell.angle_alpha   90.00
_cell.angle_beta   90.00
_cell.angle_gamma   90.00
#
_symmetry.space_group_name_H-M   'P 1'
#
loop_
_entity.id
_entity.type
_entity.pdbx_description
1 polymer ?
#
loop_
_entity_poly.entity_id
_entity_poly.type
_entity_poly.pdbx_seq_one_letter_code
_entity_poly.pdbx_strand_id
1 'polypeptide(L)'
;PQADLELTKTSSSPVVRPGDTLTYTLTLVNKGPGTANGVVVRDVLPSGLTFVSATTATGSYSNATGLWTLGNIAPGTYTLTINATVN
;
A
#
# COMPACT_ATOMS: atom_id res chain seq x y z
N PRO A 1 12.54 -11.47 20.39
CA PRO A 1 12.83 -10.79 19.10
C PRO A 1 11.74 -9.74 18.86
N GLN A 2 12.11 -8.52 18.48
CA GLN A 2 11.17 -7.41 18.25
C GLN A 2 11.00 -7.17 16.74
N ALA A 3 9.78 -6.87 16.30
CA ALA A 3 9.52 -6.42 14.93
C ALA A 3 9.84 -4.91 14.79
N ASP A 4 10.23 -4.49 13.60
CA ASP A 4 10.52 -3.09 13.27
C ASP A 4 9.93 -2.78 11.89
N LEU A 5 8.89 -1.95 11.84
CA LEU A 5 8.10 -1.73 10.63
C LEU A 5 8.38 -0.36 10.02
N GLU A 6 8.71 -0.35 8.73
CA GLU A 6 8.90 0.87 7.94
C GLU A 6 8.00 0.84 6.70
N LEU A 7 7.24 1.92 6.49
CA LEU A 7 6.36 2.06 5.34
C LEU A 7 6.84 3.20 4.44
N THR A 8 7.04 2.90 3.17
CA THR A 8 7.30 3.90 2.12
C THR A 8 6.16 3.89 1.12
N LYS A 9 5.73 5.06 0.64
CA LYS A 9 4.77 5.20 -0.46
C LYS A 9 5.35 6.09 -1.55
N THR A 10 5.26 5.64 -2.79
CA THR A 10 5.67 6.40 -3.98
C THR A 10 4.54 6.45 -5.01
N SER A 11 4.55 7.47 -5.86
CA SER A 11 3.69 7.57 -7.04
C SER A 11 4.53 7.48 -8.31
N SER A 12 3.94 6.99 -9.40
CA SER A 12 4.61 6.90 -10.71
C SER A 12 4.94 8.26 -11.31
N SER A 13 4.20 9.31 -10.95
CA SER A 13 4.47 10.68 -11.39
C SER A 13 4.19 11.69 -10.27
N PRO A 14 5.02 12.74 -10.12
CA PRO A 14 4.74 13.88 -9.25
C PRO A 14 3.80 14.91 -9.89
N VAL A 15 3.62 14.86 -11.21
CA VAL A 15 2.77 15.78 -11.99
C VAL A 15 1.64 14.99 -12.63
N VAL A 16 0.41 15.48 -12.46
CA VAL A 16 -0.80 14.73 -12.83
C VAL A 16 -1.78 15.66 -13.54
N ARG A 17 -2.42 15.17 -14.60
CA ARG A 17 -3.49 15.85 -15.34
C ARG A 17 -4.77 15.02 -15.26
N PRO A 18 -5.95 15.66 -15.36
CA PRO A 18 -7.21 14.92 -15.49
C PRO A 18 -7.15 13.90 -16.62
N GLY A 19 -7.56 12.67 -16.35
CA GLY A 19 -7.49 11.52 -17.24
C GLY A 19 -6.22 10.66 -17.11
N ASP A 20 -5.17 11.13 -16.43
CA ASP A 20 -3.96 10.34 -16.23
C ASP A 20 -4.21 9.15 -15.29
N THR A 21 -3.51 8.04 -15.53
CA THR A 21 -3.47 6.92 -14.57
C THR A 21 -2.19 6.99 -13.74
N LEU A 22 -2.37 7.09 -12.43
CA LEU A 22 -1.32 7.04 -11.42
C LEU A 22 -1.19 5.63 -10.87
N THR A 23 0.05 5.20 -10.69
CA THR A 23 0.37 3.99 -9.95
C THR A 23 1.01 4.40 -8.63
N TYR A 24 0.38 4.03 -7.52
CA TYR A 24 0.96 4.16 -6.18
C TYR A 24 1.58 2.83 -5.77
N THR A 25 2.81 2.86 -5.27
CA THR A 25 3.49 1.69 -4.72
C THR A 25 3.74 1.93 -3.25
N LEU A 26 3.15 1.09 -2.39
CA LEU A 26 3.41 1.03 -0.98
C LEU A 26 4.36 -0.13 -0.72
N THR A 27 5.44 0.14 0.01
CA THR A 27 6.46 -0.84 0.42
C THR A 27 6.53 -0.84 1.93
N LEU A 28 6.09 -1.93 2.54
CA LEU A 28 6.21 -2.18 3.97
C LEU A 28 7.36 -3.15 4.21
N VAL A 29 8.30 -2.78 5.08
CA VAL A 29 9.46 -3.60 5.45
C VAL A 29 9.40 -3.91 6.94
N ASN A 30 9.45 -5.18 7.30
CA ASN A 30 9.75 -5.61 8.66
C ASN A 30 11.25 -5.87 8.79
N LYS A 31 12.00 -4.89 9.32
CA LYS A 31 13.46 -4.90 9.50
C LYS A 31 13.91 -5.60 10.79
N GLY A 32 12.98 -5.80 11.72
CA GLY A 32 13.27 -6.41 13.02
C GLY A 32 13.37 -7.93 12.91
N PRO A 33 14.05 -8.62 13.84
CA PRO A 33 14.11 -10.09 13.84
C PRO A 33 12.80 -10.76 14.28
N GLY A 34 11.80 -10.01 14.75
CA GLY A 34 10.50 -10.53 15.19
C GLY A 34 9.40 -10.45 14.14
N THR A 35 8.44 -11.39 14.20
CA THR A 35 7.19 -11.31 13.42
C THR A 35 6.29 -10.20 13.95
N ALA A 36 5.78 -9.34 13.06
CA ALA A 36 4.73 -8.39 13.40
C ALA A 36 3.36 -9.05 13.24
N ASN A 37 2.49 -8.90 14.25
CA ASN A 37 1.19 -9.57 14.30
C ASN A 37 0.05 -8.55 14.06
N GLY A 38 -0.97 -8.94 13.31
CA GLY A 38 -2.17 -8.11 13.10
C GLY A 38 -1.91 -6.83 12.31
N VAL A 39 -0.97 -6.86 11.36
CA VAL A 39 -0.56 -5.69 10.59
C VAL A 39 -1.64 -5.30 9.59
N VAL A 40 -2.06 -4.05 9.69
CA VAL A 40 -2.98 -3.39 8.76
C VAL A 40 -2.41 -2.00 8.45
N VAL A 41 -2.32 -1.67 7.17
CA VAL A 41 -1.93 -0.34 6.69
C VAL A 41 -3.18 0.35 6.15
N ARG A 42 -3.41 1.59 6.58
CA ARG A 42 -4.51 2.42 6.07
C ARG A 42 -4.01 3.45 5.07
N ASP A 43 -4.39 3.29 3.81
CA ASP A 43 -4.11 4.18 2.71
C ASP A 43 -5.40 4.43 1.90
N VAL A 44 -6.03 5.58 2.13
CA VAL A 44 -7.25 5.98 1.44
C VAL A 44 -6.86 6.83 0.24
N LEU A 45 -7.38 6.49 -0.95
CA LEU A 45 -7.17 7.33 -2.13
C LEU A 45 -7.81 8.72 -1.92
N PRO A 46 -7.07 9.82 -2.16
CA PRO A 46 -7.61 11.17 -2.09
C PRO A 46 -8.82 11.39 -3.01
N SER A 47 -9.68 12.35 -2.63
CA SER A 47 -10.71 12.87 -3.53
C SER A 47 -10.08 13.43 -4.81
N GLY A 48 -10.68 13.14 -5.96
CA GLY A 48 -10.12 13.50 -7.27
C GLY A 48 -9.38 12.34 -7.95
N LEU A 49 -9.28 11.18 -7.30
CA LEU A 49 -8.84 9.94 -7.93
C LEU A 49 -9.97 8.91 -7.96
N THR A 50 -10.05 8.15 -9.05
CA THR A 50 -10.92 7.00 -9.22
C THR A 50 -10.11 5.73 -9.16
N PHE A 51 -10.44 4.82 -8.26
CA PHE A 51 -9.77 3.52 -8.13
C PHE A 51 -9.95 2.69 -9.40
N VAL A 52 -8.84 2.11 -9.90
CA VAL A 52 -8.84 1.19 -11.05
C VAL A 52 -8.56 -0.23 -10.58
N SER A 53 -7.45 -0.45 -9.88
CA SER A 53 -7.06 -1.78 -9.41
C SER A 53 -6.08 -1.71 -8.25
N ALA A 54 -5.98 -2.80 -7.49
CA ALA A 54 -4.93 -3.01 -6.51
C ALA A 54 -4.38 -4.43 -6.61
N THR A 55 -3.07 -4.57 -6.48
CA THR A 55 -2.39 -5.86 -6.49
C THR A 55 -1.39 -5.94 -5.35
N THR A 56 -1.37 -7.08 -4.66
CA THR A 56 -0.39 -7.38 -3.61
C THR A 56 -0.12 -8.87 -3.58
N ALA A 57 1.10 -9.26 -3.23
CA ALA A 57 1.47 -10.66 -3.02
C ALA A 57 1.10 -11.16 -1.61
N THR A 58 0.75 -10.26 -0.67
CA THR A 58 0.45 -10.62 0.71
C THR A 58 -0.69 -9.78 1.26
N GLY A 59 -1.69 -10.45 1.81
CA GLY A 59 -2.87 -9.79 2.34
C GLY A 59 -3.85 -9.38 1.26
N SER A 60 -4.72 -8.42 1.58
CA SER A 60 -5.73 -7.88 0.67
C SER A 60 -5.92 -6.39 0.90
N TYR A 61 -6.22 -5.66 -0.18
CA TYR A 61 -6.55 -4.23 -0.12
C TYR A 61 -8.02 -4.00 -0.45
N SER A 62 -8.70 -3.19 0.36
CA SER A 62 -10.08 -2.74 0.13
C SER A 62 -10.08 -1.26 -0.20
N ASN A 63 -10.48 -0.89 -1.42
CA ASN A 63 -10.59 0.52 -1.82
C ASN A 63 -11.72 1.25 -1.09
N ALA A 64 -12.75 0.52 -0.64
CA ALA A 64 -13.89 1.10 0.09
C ALA A 64 -13.46 1.63 1.47
N THR A 65 -12.49 0.99 2.11
CA THR A 65 -12.00 1.36 3.45
C THR A 65 -10.59 1.95 3.43
N GLY A 66 -9.86 1.78 2.31
CA GLY A 66 -8.44 2.06 2.18
C GLY A 66 -7.57 1.17 3.07
N LEU A 67 -8.01 -0.06 3.40
CA LEU A 67 -7.26 -0.94 4.31
C LEU A 67 -6.51 -2.00 3.51
N TRP A 68 -5.20 -2.08 3.72
CA TRP A 68 -4.35 -3.20 3.32
C TRP A 68 -4.09 -4.08 4.54
N THR A 69 -4.72 -5.25 4.57
CA THR A 69 -4.67 -6.19 5.70
C THR A 69 -3.68 -7.31 5.39
N LEU A 70 -2.53 -7.33 6.06
CA LEU A 70 -1.48 -8.34 5.86
C LEU A 70 -1.55 -9.49 6.87
N GLY A 71 -2.11 -9.23 8.07
CA GLY A 71 -2.12 -10.20 9.15
C GLY A 71 -0.75 -10.32 9.82
N ASN A 72 -0.18 -11.51 9.87
CA ASN A 72 1.10 -11.76 10.52
C ASN A 72 2.22 -11.76 9.49
N ILE A 73 3.20 -10.87 9.64
CA ILE A 73 4.32 -10.74 8.69
C ILE A 73 5.66 -10.98 9.38
N ALA A 74 6.42 -11.91 8.82
CA ALA A 74 7.79 -12.20 9.21
C ALA A 74 8.73 -11.03 8.78
N PRO A 75 10.01 -11.05 9.17
CA PRO A 75 10.99 -10.12 8.62
C PRO A 75 11.06 -10.25 7.09
N GLY A 76 10.97 -9.12 6.38
CA GLY A 76 10.86 -9.12 4.92
C GLY A 76 10.20 -7.86 4.34
N THR A 77 10.03 -7.86 3.02
CA THR A 77 9.45 -6.75 2.26
C THR A 77 8.11 -7.18 1.65
N TYR A 78 7.10 -6.33 1.81
CA TYR A 78 5.74 -6.52 1.35
C TYR A 78 5.33 -5.32 0.51
N THR A 79 4.65 -5.57 -0.61
CA THR A 79 4.29 -4.51 -1.55
C THR A 79 2.80 -4.52 -1.87
N LEU A 80 2.25 -3.32 -2.04
CA LEU A 80 0.93 -3.07 -2.57
C LEU A 80 1.03 -2.04 -3.69
N THR A 81 0.50 -2.38 -4.85
CA THR A 81 0.41 -1.49 -6.01
C THR A 81 -1.05 -1.11 -6.22
N ILE A 82 -1.35 0.18 -6.27
CA ILE A 82 -2.70 0.72 -6.50
C ILE A 82 -2.66 1.56 -7.78
N ASN A 83 -3.52 1.25 -8.75
CA ASN A 83 -3.75 2.10 -9.91
C ASN A 83 -5.01 2.93 -9.71
N ALA A 84 -4.92 4.22 -10.01
CA ALA A 84 -6.04 5.15 -9.93
C ALA A 84 -5.99 6.18 -11.07
N THR A 85 -7.14 6.57 -11.59
CA THR A 85 -7.26 7.59 -12.64
C THR A 85 -7.59 8.95 -12.01
N VAL A 86 -6.97 10.02 -12.51
CA VAL A 86 -7.23 11.40 -12.07
C VAL A 86 -8.52 11.90 -12.71
N ASN A 87 -9.42 12.47 -11.90
CA ASN A 87 -10.70 13.00 -12.35
C ASN A 87 -10.58 14.42 -12.92
#